data_AF-A0A7C3DTT5-F1
#
_entry.id   AF-A0A7C3DTT5-F1
#
_cell.length_a   1.000
_cell.length_b   1.000
_cell.length_c   1.000
_cell.angle_alpha   90.00
_cell.angle_beta   90.00
_cell.angle_gamma   90.00
#
_symmetry.space_group_name_H-M   'P 1'
#
loop_
_entity.id
_entity.type
_entity.pdbx_description
1 polymer ?
#
loop_
_entity_poly.entity_id
_entity_poly.type
_entity_poly.pdbx_seq_one_letter_code
_entity_poly.pdbx_strand_id
1 'polypeptide(L)'
;MRHLLWLVVLLAACLPAPPQRNLRPAGSPDVVVMGFAGRCASLPVVGDGCNPPFDNYGYLDDEVFPRSTAPRQTAQAVVGVFRELGYSVEYFDVSAFLYAHTSGISRQQEPGYLEAEGYLKRVYEYWIRGFENPTRVVLLAHSHGTVWASLLAWNHPEVRFDYFIYLDAICSFWDTDNMRNNRIIQDYYDARGLRRPFPLNEDEGGGPCEVVAVPGQPAKQDLNDVVPPNVGVGLEVVSRSPLNLAPVNFIHDDDPDHRLDGSKTRLFRFQSREDHSGVTAQGSDAMRWVVAQIRARD
;
A
#
# COMPACT_ATOMS: atom_id res chain seq x y z
N MET A 1 -20.64 54.55 -42.56
CA MET A 1 -21.17 53.62 -41.53
C MET A 1 -20.78 52.15 -41.75
N ARG A 2 -20.54 51.66 -42.98
CA ARG A 2 -20.08 50.26 -43.23
C ARG A 2 -18.65 49.95 -42.75
N HIS A 3 -17.76 50.94 -42.67
CA HIS A 3 -16.38 50.72 -42.22
C HIS A 3 -16.18 50.66 -40.71
N LEU A 4 -17.17 51.10 -39.92
CA LEU A 4 -17.10 51.06 -38.45
C LEU A 4 -17.49 49.67 -37.90
N LEU A 5 -18.30 48.89 -38.64
CA LEU A 5 -18.70 47.54 -38.22
C LEU A 5 -17.56 46.52 -38.34
N TRP A 6 -16.64 46.70 -39.29
CA TRP A 6 -15.54 45.75 -39.50
C TRP A 6 -14.45 45.81 -38.42
N LEU A 7 -14.22 46.99 -37.83
CA LEU A 7 -13.24 47.14 -36.74
C LEU A 7 -13.72 46.49 -35.43
N VAL A 8 -15.03 46.50 -35.15
CA VAL A 8 -15.59 45.90 -33.93
C VAL A 8 -15.57 44.37 -33.99
N VAL A 9 -15.73 43.77 -35.19
CA VAL A 9 -15.64 42.32 -35.39
C VAL A 9 -14.19 41.80 -35.29
N LEU A 10 -13.20 42.60 -35.69
CA LEU A 10 -11.77 42.24 -35.59
C LEU A 10 -11.21 42.33 -34.16
N LEU A 11 -11.78 43.17 -33.29
CA LEU A 11 -11.37 43.28 -31.88
C LEU A 11 -11.93 42.16 -30.98
N ALA A 12 -12.98 41.45 -31.41
CA ALA A 12 -13.51 40.29 -30.70
C ALA A 12 -12.72 38.99 -30.95
N ALA A 13 -11.84 38.97 -31.96
CA ALA A 13 -11.03 37.80 -32.34
C ALA A 13 -9.72 37.64 -31.53
N CYS A 14 -9.42 38.57 -30.63
CA CYS A 14 -8.26 38.52 -29.72
C CYS A 14 -8.63 38.14 -28.29
N LEU A 15 -9.78 37.48 -28.06
CA LEU A 15 -10.00 36.82 -26.78
C LEU A 15 -9.03 35.62 -26.71
N PRO A 16 -8.11 35.57 -25.72
CA PRO A 16 -7.29 34.40 -25.54
C PRO A 16 -8.21 33.19 -25.37
N ALA A 17 -7.91 32.10 -26.09
CA ALA A 17 -8.62 30.84 -25.88
C ALA A 17 -8.59 30.55 -24.36
N PRO A 18 -9.71 30.09 -23.77
CA PRO A 18 -9.71 29.74 -22.36
C PRO A 18 -8.55 28.78 -22.10
N PRO A 19 -7.79 28.98 -21.01
CA PRO A 19 -6.63 28.15 -20.73
C PRO A 19 -7.05 26.69 -20.81
N GLN A 20 -6.34 25.92 -21.62
CA GLN A 20 -6.62 24.50 -21.78
C GLN A 20 -6.40 23.85 -20.42
N ARG A 21 -7.46 23.28 -19.85
CA ARG A 21 -7.37 22.56 -18.58
C ARG A 21 -6.34 21.46 -18.72
N ASN A 22 -5.37 21.40 -17.81
CA ASN A 22 -4.37 20.35 -17.83
C ASN A 22 -5.00 19.08 -17.22
N LEU A 23 -5.80 18.37 -18.01
CA LEU A 23 -6.41 17.12 -17.61
C LEU A 23 -5.48 15.95 -17.91
N ARG A 24 -5.50 14.92 -17.06
CA ARG A 24 -4.77 13.68 -17.34
C ARG A 24 -5.25 13.03 -18.66
N PRO A 25 -4.42 12.22 -19.35
CA PRO A 25 -4.80 11.57 -20.60
C PRO A 25 -6.14 10.83 -20.53
N ALA A 26 -6.88 10.83 -21.65
CA ALA A 26 -8.13 10.08 -21.74
C ALA A 26 -7.85 8.58 -21.55
N GLY A 27 -8.64 7.93 -20.69
CA GLY A 27 -8.47 6.52 -20.34
C GLY A 27 -7.56 6.26 -19.14
N SER A 28 -6.89 7.28 -18.58
CA SER A 28 -6.18 7.15 -17.31
C SER A 28 -7.13 6.85 -16.15
N PRO A 29 -6.80 5.91 -15.25
CA PRO A 29 -7.67 5.53 -14.14
C PRO A 29 -7.92 6.72 -13.19
N ASP A 30 -9.11 6.79 -12.61
CA ASP A 30 -9.41 7.73 -11.53
C ASP A 30 -8.68 7.34 -10.24
N VAL A 31 -8.61 6.04 -9.97
CA VAL A 31 -7.98 5.47 -8.77
C VAL A 31 -7.01 4.35 -9.18
N VAL A 32 -5.83 4.37 -8.59
CA VAL A 32 -4.87 3.26 -8.61
C VAL A 32 -4.83 2.65 -7.22
N VAL A 33 -5.14 1.37 -7.10
CA VAL A 33 -4.99 0.58 -5.87
C VAL A 33 -3.71 -0.24 -5.99
N MET A 34 -2.75 0.02 -5.12
CA MET A 34 -1.51 -0.76 -5.04
C MET A 34 -1.59 -1.74 -3.87
N GLY A 35 -1.63 -3.02 -4.20
CA GLY A 35 -1.63 -4.15 -3.28
C GLY A 35 -0.22 -4.52 -2.83
N PHE A 36 -0.04 -4.78 -1.54
CA PHE A 36 1.18 -5.32 -0.95
C PHE A 36 0.83 -6.55 -0.12
N ALA A 37 0.97 -7.72 -0.74
CA ALA A 37 0.75 -8.98 -0.09
C ALA A 37 1.81 -9.25 0.99
N GLY A 38 1.41 -10.02 2.00
CA GLY A 38 2.24 -10.31 3.16
C GLY A 38 3.16 -11.51 3.01
N ARG A 39 3.89 -11.81 4.08
CA ARG A 39 4.74 -12.99 4.22
C ARG A 39 3.89 -14.27 4.23
N CYS A 40 4.33 -15.30 3.50
CA CYS A 40 3.68 -16.62 3.58
C CYS A 40 4.04 -17.34 4.89
N ALA A 41 3.17 -18.25 5.36
CA ALA A 41 3.33 -18.89 6.67
C ALA A 41 4.17 -20.19 6.59
N SER A 42 5.31 -20.21 7.28
CA SER A 42 6.18 -21.39 7.46
C SER A 42 5.68 -22.28 8.63
N LEU A 43 4.47 -22.83 8.56
CA LEU A 43 3.96 -23.69 9.65
C LEU A 43 4.09 -25.19 9.28
N PRO A 44 4.90 -25.98 10.02
CA PRO A 44 5.17 -27.39 9.72
C PRO A 44 3.95 -28.32 9.88
N VAL A 45 2.83 -27.82 10.42
CA VAL A 45 1.57 -28.56 10.56
C VAL A 45 0.77 -28.58 9.26
N VAL A 46 1.09 -27.70 8.30
CA VAL A 46 0.28 -27.44 7.12
C VAL A 46 1.08 -27.77 5.85
N GLY A 47 1.58 -29.00 5.74
CA GLY A 47 1.86 -29.82 4.54
C GLY A 47 2.59 -29.29 3.28
N ASP A 48 2.71 -27.99 3.01
CA ASP A 48 3.55 -27.39 1.96
C ASP A 48 4.32 -26.27 2.65
N GLY A 49 5.59 -26.51 2.97
CA GLY A 49 6.41 -25.52 3.65
C GLY A 49 6.60 -24.29 2.76
N CYS A 50 6.09 -23.14 3.18
CA CYS A 50 6.53 -21.85 2.66
C CYS A 50 7.94 -21.56 3.18
N ASN A 51 8.84 -21.18 2.29
CA ASN A 51 10.17 -20.66 2.58
C ASN A 51 10.22 -19.13 2.34
N PRO A 52 9.79 -18.31 3.31
CA PRO A 52 9.83 -16.87 3.14
C PRO A 52 11.28 -16.36 3.26
N PRO A 53 11.60 -15.25 2.58
CA PRO A 53 10.69 -14.48 1.74
C PRO A 53 10.55 -15.02 0.31
N PHE A 54 11.35 -16.02 -0.10
CA PHE A 54 11.45 -16.51 -1.47
C PHE A 54 10.15 -17.11 -2.03
N ASP A 55 9.27 -17.62 -1.19
CA ASP A 55 7.97 -18.17 -1.58
C ASP A 55 6.82 -17.17 -1.47
N ASN A 56 7.06 -15.94 -1.04
CA ASN A 56 6.03 -14.89 -1.00
C ASN A 56 5.47 -14.62 -2.40
N TYR A 57 4.19 -14.24 -2.50
CA TYR A 57 3.49 -14.00 -3.77
C TYR A 57 2.31 -13.03 -3.57
N GLY A 58 1.83 -12.41 -4.65
CA GLY A 58 0.72 -11.44 -4.65
C GLY A 58 -0.65 -12.09 -4.49
N TYR A 59 -1.01 -12.52 -3.28
CA TYR A 59 -2.27 -13.24 -3.03
C TYR A 59 -3.50 -12.35 -2.79
N LEU A 60 -3.36 -11.01 -2.83
CA LEU A 60 -4.47 -10.13 -2.47
C LEU A 60 -5.60 -10.18 -3.50
N ASP A 61 -5.31 -10.57 -4.73
CA ASP A 61 -6.26 -10.74 -5.84
C ASP A 61 -6.68 -12.19 -6.09
N ASP A 62 -6.13 -13.16 -5.33
CA ASP A 62 -6.29 -14.58 -5.61
C ASP A 62 -7.76 -15.03 -5.70
N GLU A 63 -8.13 -15.57 -6.87
CA GLU A 63 -9.37 -16.32 -7.07
C GLU A 63 -9.31 -17.71 -6.40
N VAL A 64 -8.12 -18.29 -6.29
CA VAL A 64 -7.87 -19.58 -5.62
C VAL A 64 -6.60 -19.46 -4.79
N PHE A 65 -6.75 -19.31 -3.48
CA PHE A 65 -5.62 -19.40 -2.57
C PHE A 65 -5.24 -20.88 -2.42
N PRO A 66 -3.96 -21.28 -2.53
CA PRO A 66 -3.52 -22.64 -2.27
C PRO A 66 -4.10 -23.16 -0.95
N ARG A 67 -4.97 -24.17 -1.05
CA ARG A 67 -5.66 -24.86 0.07
C ARG A 67 -6.81 -24.09 0.75
N SER A 68 -7.27 -22.98 0.17
CA SER A 68 -8.58 -22.41 0.51
C SER A 68 -9.62 -22.84 -0.53
N THR A 69 -10.81 -23.26 -0.08
CA THR A 69 -11.97 -23.44 -0.97
C THR A 69 -12.70 -22.12 -1.26
N ALA A 70 -12.27 -21.03 -0.63
CA ALA A 70 -12.80 -19.69 -0.85
C ALA A 70 -11.73 -18.74 -1.43
N PRO A 71 -12.06 -17.97 -2.48
CA PRO A 71 -11.19 -16.89 -2.96
C PRO A 71 -10.82 -15.92 -1.84
N ARG A 72 -9.59 -15.38 -1.84
CA ARG A 72 -9.28 -14.23 -0.97
C ARG A 72 -9.96 -13.00 -1.54
N GLN A 73 -9.67 -12.66 -2.80
CA GLN A 73 -10.26 -11.52 -3.51
C GLN A 73 -10.32 -10.21 -2.69
N THR A 74 -9.28 -9.97 -1.87
CA THR A 74 -9.15 -8.80 -0.99
C THR A 74 -9.19 -7.51 -1.79
N ALA A 75 -8.41 -7.48 -2.88
CA ALA A 75 -8.30 -6.35 -3.77
C ALA A 75 -9.64 -6.01 -4.43
N GLN A 76 -10.41 -7.03 -4.81
CA GLN A 76 -11.71 -6.88 -5.48
C GLN A 76 -12.75 -6.24 -4.56
N ALA A 77 -12.66 -6.39 -3.23
CA ALA A 77 -13.51 -5.62 -2.31
C ALA A 77 -13.23 -4.11 -2.41
N VAL A 78 -11.95 -3.72 -2.42
CA VAL A 78 -11.51 -2.32 -2.49
C VAL A 78 -11.75 -1.73 -3.88
N VAL A 79 -11.36 -2.45 -4.93
CA VAL A 79 -11.61 -2.06 -6.32
C VAL A 79 -13.11 -1.97 -6.59
N GLY A 80 -13.90 -2.92 -6.06
CA GLY A 80 -15.34 -2.97 -6.21
C GLY A 80 -16.02 -1.73 -5.64
N VAL A 81 -15.66 -1.30 -4.43
CA VAL A 81 -16.27 -0.11 -3.81
C VAL A 81 -15.97 1.17 -4.58
N PHE A 82 -14.74 1.37 -5.09
CA PHE A 82 -14.44 2.54 -5.91
C PHE A 82 -15.20 2.52 -7.24
N ARG A 83 -15.34 1.34 -7.87
CA ARG A 83 -16.15 1.19 -9.09
C ARG A 83 -17.63 1.49 -8.85
N GLU A 84 -18.19 1.06 -7.73
CA GLU A 84 -19.57 1.38 -7.33
C GLU A 84 -19.78 2.89 -7.10
N LEU A 85 -18.74 3.59 -6.64
CA LEU A 85 -18.72 5.05 -6.51
C LEU A 85 -18.53 5.78 -7.86
N GLY A 86 -18.39 5.04 -8.97
CA GLY A 86 -18.31 5.58 -10.33
C GLY A 86 -16.90 5.86 -10.83
N TYR A 87 -15.86 5.38 -10.13
CA TYR A 87 -14.47 5.56 -10.55
C TYR A 87 -14.01 4.44 -11.50
N SER A 88 -13.17 4.82 -12.47
CA SER A 88 -12.31 3.86 -13.17
C SER A 88 -11.11 3.50 -12.29
N VAL A 89 -10.83 2.20 -12.15
CA VAL A 89 -9.87 1.70 -11.17
C VAL A 89 -8.89 0.73 -11.82
N GLU A 90 -7.61 0.98 -11.61
CA GLU A 90 -6.50 0.07 -11.93
C GLU A 90 -5.94 -0.54 -10.63
N TYR A 91 -5.58 -1.82 -10.68
CA TYR A 91 -5.02 -2.55 -9.55
C TYR A 91 -3.65 -3.12 -9.93
N PHE A 92 -2.68 -2.98 -9.02
CA PHE A 92 -1.33 -3.51 -9.17
C PHE A 92 -0.90 -4.17 -7.86
N ASP A 93 -0.65 -5.48 -7.87
CA ASP A 93 -0.22 -6.23 -6.68
C ASP A 93 1.27 -6.50 -6.70
N VAL A 94 1.88 -6.53 -5.51
CA VAL A 94 3.24 -7.00 -5.31
C VAL A 94 3.34 -7.96 -4.14
N SER A 95 4.25 -8.91 -4.27
CA SER A 95 4.66 -9.80 -3.20
C SER A 95 5.52 -9.09 -2.15
N ALA A 96 5.58 -9.64 -0.93
CA ALA A 96 6.51 -9.20 0.12
C ALA A 96 7.97 -9.60 -0.20
N PHE A 97 8.55 -9.02 -1.25
CA PHE A 97 9.93 -9.22 -1.66
C PHE A 97 10.48 -7.92 -2.28
N LEU A 98 11.81 -7.75 -2.29
CA LEU A 98 12.41 -6.49 -2.76
C LEU A 98 12.22 -6.26 -4.26
N TYR A 99 12.44 -7.27 -5.09
CA TYR A 99 12.42 -7.19 -6.55
C TYR A 99 11.66 -8.38 -7.14
N ALA A 100 11.36 -8.36 -8.44
CA ALA A 100 10.63 -9.46 -9.06
C ALA A 100 11.34 -10.81 -8.88
N HIS A 101 10.62 -11.83 -8.42
CA HIS A 101 11.16 -13.16 -8.15
C HIS A 101 10.17 -14.25 -8.58
N THR A 102 10.62 -15.49 -8.67
CA THR A 102 9.73 -16.63 -8.93
C THR A 102 9.32 -17.24 -7.59
N SER A 103 8.03 -17.17 -7.24
CA SER A 103 7.51 -17.80 -6.02
C SER A 103 7.43 -19.32 -6.17
N GLY A 104 7.88 -20.05 -5.14
CA GLY A 104 7.67 -21.50 -5.07
C GLY A 104 6.21 -21.91 -4.82
N ILE A 105 5.33 -20.98 -4.42
CA ILE A 105 3.91 -21.24 -4.19
C ILE A 105 3.09 -20.98 -5.45
N SER A 106 3.11 -19.75 -5.98
CA SER A 106 2.32 -19.41 -7.17
C SER A 106 2.91 -20.01 -8.45
N ARG A 107 4.21 -20.36 -8.42
CA ARG A 107 5.01 -20.81 -9.58
C ARG A 107 5.09 -19.77 -10.70
N GLN A 108 4.82 -18.50 -10.39
CA GLN A 108 4.84 -17.39 -11.32
C GLN A 108 5.94 -16.40 -10.96
N GLN A 109 6.27 -15.53 -11.92
CA GLN A 109 7.08 -14.35 -11.62
C GLN A 109 6.19 -13.32 -10.93
N GLU A 110 6.52 -13.01 -9.69
CA GLU A 110 5.82 -12.07 -8.84
C GLU A 110 6.56 -10.74 -8.84
N PRO A 111 5.88 -9.60 -9.04
CA PRO A 111 6.47 -8.29 -8.78
C PRO A 111 6.83 -8.12 -7.30
N GLY A 112 7.86 -7.33 -7.01
CA GLY A 112 8.25 -6.92 -5.66
C GLY A 112 8.17 -5.40 -5.46
N TYR A 113 8.76 -4.94 -4.36
CA TYR A 113 8.77 -3.53 -3.96
C TYR A 113 9.32 -2.59 -5.04
N LEU A 114 10.42 -2.94 -5.70
CA LEU A 114 11.02 -2.10 -6.73
C LEU A 114 10.14 -1.95 -7.98
N GLU A 115 9.34 -2.98 -8.31
CA GLU A 115 8.35 -2.89 -9.37
C GLU A 115 7.19 -1.96 -8.97
N ALA A 116 6.74 -2.00 -7.71
CA ALA A 116 5.79 -1.02 -7.17
C ALA A 116 6.36 0.41 -7.20
N GLU A 117 7.60 0.61 -6.79
CA GLU A 117 8.27 1.92 -6.84
C GLU A 117 8.33 2.45 -8.28
N GLY A 118 8.72 1.60 -9.23
CA GLY A 118 8.75 1.91 -10.65
C GLY A 118 7.36 2.21 -11.23
N TYR A 119 6.32 1.52 -10.78
CA TYR A 119 4.94 1.78 -11.19
C TYR A 119 4.42 3.09 -10.61
N LEU A 120 4.63 3.37 -9.33
CA LEU A 120 4.25 4.63 -8.69
C LEU A 120 4.88 5.84 -9.40
N LYS A 121 6.17 5.75 -9.76
CA LYS A 121 6.86 6.80 -10.53
C LYS A 121 6.16 7.07 -11.87
N ARG A 122 5.70 6.02 -12.57
CA ARG A 122 4.93 6.18 -13.82
C ARG A 122 3.56 6.83 -13.56
N VAL A 123 2.83 6.37 -12.55
CA VAL A 123 1.55 6.97 -12.14
C VAL A 123 1.73 8.46 -11.83
N TYR A 124 2.77 8.80 -11.08
CA TYR A 124 3.06 10.18 -10.72
C TYR A 124 3.34 11.04 -11.95
N GLU A 125 4.29 10.64 -12.80
CA GLU A 125 4.70 11.45 -13.96
C GLU A 125 3.60 11.58 -15.02
N TYR A 126 2.82 10.53 -15.26
CA TYR A 126 1.85 10.52 -16.35
C TYR A 126 0.43 10.89 -15.93
N TRP A 127 0.05 10.69 -14.67
CA TRP A 127 -1.36 10.81 -14.24
C TRP A 127 -1.59 11.71 -13.03
N ILE A 128 -0.54 12.17 -12.32
CA ILE A 128 -0.68 13.04 -11.14
C ILE A 128 -0.06 14.41 -11.37
N ARG A 129 1.22 14.44 -11.73
CA ARG A 129 2.04 15.65 -11.72
C ARG A 129 1.52 16.69 -12.70
N GLY A 130 1.09 17.83 -12.16
CA GLY A 130 0.66 19.00 -12.93
C GLY A 130 -0.78 18.93 -13.44
N PHE A 131 -1.52 17.85 -13.22
CA PHE A 131 -2.90 17.72 -13.68
C PHE A 131 -3.90 18.30 -12.67
N GLU A 132 -4.99 18.90 -13.16
CA GLU A 132 -6.08 19.44 -12.33
C GLU A 132 -6.95 18.35 -11.71
N ASN A 133 -7.01 17.18 -12.35
CA ASN A 133 -7.75 16.00 -11.91
C ASN A 133 -6.80 14.81 -11.77
N PRO A 134 -5.83 14.86 -10.84
CA PRO A 134 -4.83 13.80 -10.70
C PRO A 134 -5.46 12.46 -10.35
N THR A 135 -4.86 11.36 -10.79
CA THR A 135 -5.19 10.02 -10.33
C THR A 135 -4.96 9.91 -8.83
N ARG A 136 -5.92 9.29 -8.12
CA ARG A 136 -5.85 9.04 -6.68
C ARG A 136 -5.10 7.74 -6.44
N VAL A 137 -4.25 7.68 -5.42
CA VAL A 137 -3.50 6.46 -5.08
C VAL A 137 -3.98 5.91 -3.73
N VAL A 138 -4.23 4.61 -3.69
CA VAL A 138 -4.65 3.85 -2.50
C VAL A 138 -3.64 2.74 -2.25
N LEU A 139 -3.16 2.63 -1.02
CA LEU A 139 -2.35 1.51 -0.56
C LEU A 139 -3.23 0.49 0.15
N LEU A 140 -3.15 -0.76 -0.25
CA LEU A 140 -3.79 -1.90 0.39
C LEU A 140 -2.70 -2.89 0.78
N ALA A 141 -2.49 -3.13 2.06
CA ALA A 141 -1.38 -3.94 2.51
C ALA A 141 -1.78 -4.90 3.63
N HIS A 142 -1.17 -6.07 3.67
CA HIS A 142 -1.40 -7.07 4.70
C HIS A 142 -0.09 -7.59 5.31
N SER A 143 -0.05 -7.80 6.63
CA SER A 143 1.12 -8.39 7.31
C SER A 143 2.42 -7.62 6.97
N HIS A 144 3.50 -8.31 6.62
CA HIS A 144 4.76 -7.72 6.13
C HIS A 144 4.62 -6.78 4.93
N GLY A 145 3.54 -6.92 4.14
CA GLY A 145 3.25 -6.00 3.04
C GLY A 145 3.04 -4.57 3.54
N THR A 146 2.57 -4.38 4.78
CA THR A 146 2.40 -3.05 5.39
C THR A 146 3.72 -2.32 5.58
N VAL A 147 4.81 -3.05 5.90
CA VAL A 147 6.16 -2.47 5.97
C VAL A 147 6.61 -2.00 4.58
N TRP A 148 6.44 -2.82 3.55
CA TRP A 148 6.78 -2.46 2.17
C TRP A 148 5.96 -1.27 1.65
N ALA A 149 4.65 -1.26 1.90
CA ALA A 149 3.78 -0.13 1.54
C ALA A 149 4.15 1.14 2.33
N SER A 150 4.57 1.02 3.59
CA SER A 150 5.03 2.14 4.40
C SER A 150 6.35 2.70 3.88
N LEU A 151 7.31 1.84 3.50
CA LEU A 151 8.53 2.28 2.80
C LEU A 151 8.18 3.08 1.54
N LEU A 152 7.23 2.61 0.72
CA LEU A 152 6.80 3.32 -0.48
C LEU A 152 6.25 4.71 -0.13
N ALA A 153 5.34 4.80 0.84
CA ALA A 153 4.71 6.07 1.22
C ALA A 153 5.71 7.08 1.82
N TRP A 154 6.61 6.60 2.69
CA TRP A 154 7.64 7.43 3.33
C TRP A 154 8.68 7.95 2.33
N ASN A 155 9.03 7.16 1.32
CA ASN A 155 10.06 7.51 0.33
C ASN A 155 9.52 8.23 -0.92
N HIS A 156 8.20 8.51 -0.97
CA HIS A 156 7.54 9.28 -2.04
C HIS A 156 6.65 10.41 -1.50
N PRO A 157 7.23 11.40 -0.79
CA PRO A 157 6.46 12.51 -0.20
C PRO A 157 5.77 13.40 -1.25
N GLU A 158 6.19 13.35 -2.50
CA GLU A 158 5.57 14.04 -3.63
C GLU A 158 4.22 13.44 -4.05
N VAL A 159 3.94 12.19 -3.67
CA VAL A 159 2.66 11.52 -3.96
C VAL A 159 1.75 11.61 -2.75
N ARG A 160 0.52 12.07 -2.98
CA ARG A 160 -0.57 11.97 -2.01
C ARG A 160 -1.24 10.61 -2.13
N PHE A 161 -1.29 9.88 -1.03
CA PHE A 161 -2.06 8.64 -0.89
C PHE A 161 -3.38 8.98 -0.20
N ASP A 162 -4.52 8.71 -0.82
CA ASP A 162 -5.81 9.08 -0.25
C ASP A 162 -6.21 8.14 0.90
N TYR A 163 -5.91 6.86 0.72
CA TYR A 163 -6.10 5.82 1.74
C TYR A 163 -4.84 4.98 1.86
N PHE A 164 -4.52 4.60 3.10
CA PHE A 164 -3.67 3.46 3.40
C PHE A 164 -4.48 2.51 4.28
N ILE A 165 -4.77 1.32 3.73
CA ILE A 165 -5.51 0.24 4.36
C ILE A 165 -4.49 -0.77 4.89
N TYR A 166 -4.38 -0.84 6.21
CA TYR A 166 -3.51 -1.75 6.94
C TYR A 166 -4.34 -2.95 7.39
N LEU A 167 -4.02 -4.14 6.88
CA LEU A 167 -4.63 -5.39 7.30
C LEU A 167 -3.63 -6.14 8.18
N ASP A 168 -3.83 -6.07 9.49
CA ASP A 168 -3.05 -6.74 10.54
C ASP A 168 -1.54 -6.58 10.32
N ALA A 169 -1.02 -5.37 10.58
CA ALA A 169 0.34 -4.99 10.26
C ALA A 169 1.34 -5.75 11.13
N ILE A 170 2.44 -6.23 10.53
CA ILE A 170 3.45 -7.01 11.26
C ILE A 170 4.83 -6.58 10.78
N CYS A 171 5.65 -6.08 11.70
CA CYS A 171 7.08 -5.86 11.45
C CYS A 171 7.97 -7.04 11.90
N SER A 172 7.50 -7.83 12.87
CA SER A 172 8.23 -9.01 13.38
C SER A 172 8.74 -9.92 12.26
N PHE A 173 10.01 -10.32 12.33
CA PHE A 173 10.74 -11.11 11.31
C PHE A 173 11.01 -10.44 9.96
N TRP A 174 10.48 -9.25 9.68
CA TRP A 174 10.72 -8.58 8.40
C TRP A 174 12.21 -8.33 8.16
N ASP A 175 12.91 -7.84 9.18
CA ASP A 175 14.36 -7.63 9.15
C ASP A 175 15.12 -8.94 8.93
N THR A 176 14.69 -10.02 9.57
CA THR A 176 15.31 -11.34 9.43
C THR A 176 15.23 -11.80 7.98
N ASP A 177 14.04 -11.69 7.39
CA ASP A 177 13.74 -12.16 6.04
C ASP A 177 14.46 -11.31 4.99
N ASN A 178 14.57 -9.99 5.18
CA ASN A 178 15.03 -9.09 4.12
C ASN A 178 16.44 -8.52 4.33
N MET A 179 16.91 -8.42 5.57
CA MET A 179 18.15 -7.69 5.90
C MET A 179 19.19 -8.53 6.64
N ARG A 180 18.81 -9.32 7.65
CA ARG A 180 19.79 -9.98 8.55
C ARG A 180 20.26 -11.32 8.01
N ASN A 181 19.34 -12.27 7.80
CA ASN A 181 19.72 -13.62 7.40
C ASN A 181 19.95 -13.73 5.90
N ASN A 182 19.04 -13.17 5.10
CA ASN A 182 19.11 -13.29 3.64
C ASN A 182 19.83 -12.12 2.96
N ARG A 183 20.02 -11.00 3.67
CA ARG A 183 20.73 -9.80 3.19
C ARG A 183 20.27 -9.24 1.83
N ILE A 184 19.03 -9.53 1.43
CA ILE A 184 18.47 -9.21 0.11
C ILE A 184 18.59 -7.71 -0.19
N ILE A 185 18.32 -6.86 0.81
CA ILE A 185 18.38 -5.41 0.65
C ILE A 185 19.82 -4.93 0.49
N GLN A 186 20.73 -5.41 1.34
CA GLN A 186 22.15 -5.04 1.26
C GLN A 186 22.78 -5.50 -0.05
N ASP A 187 22.51 -6.74 -0.45
CA ASP A 187 23.06 -7.32 -1.68
C ASP A 187 22.54 -6.60 -2.94
N TYR A 188 21.34 -5.99 -2.87
CA TYR A 188 20.85 -5.14 -3.93
C TYR A 188 21.50 -3.74 -3.90
N TYR A 189 21.35 -3.00 -2.81
CA TYR A 189 21.71 -1.59 -2.72
C TYR A 189 23.22 -1.36 -2.57
N ASP A 190 23.85 -2.03 -1.61
CA ASP A 190 25.26 -1.78 -1.25
C ASP A 190 26.18 -2.20 -2.40
N ALA A 191 25.90 -3.34 -3.04
CA ALA A 191 26.66 -3.82 -4.20
C ALA A 191 26.62 -2.84 -5.39
N ARG A 192 25.62 -1.95 -5.42
CA ARG A 192 25.45 -0.92 -6.45
C ARG A 192 25.91 0.47 -5.99
N GLY A 193 26.40 0.60 -4.76
CA GLY A 193 26.74 1.91 -4.16
C GLY A 193 25.53 2.83 -4.02
N LEU A 194 24.33 2.27 -3.91
CA LEU A 194 23.08 3.01 -3.78
C LEU A 194 22.73 3.18 -2.30
N ARG A 195 22.16 4.34 -1.95
CA ARG A 195 21.53 4.53 -0.63
C ARG A 195 20.25 3.69 -0.58
N ARG A 196 20.02 3.02 0.54
CA ARG A 196 18.79 2.25 0.78
C ARG A 196 17.63 3.22 1.08
N PRO A 197 16.37 2.85 0.85
CA PRO A 197 15.23 3.69 1.24
C PRO A 197 15.22 3.91 2.75
N PHE A 198 14.72 5.06 3.21
CA PHE A 198 14.49 5.30 4.63
C PHE A 198 13.52 4.25 5.18
N PRO A 199 13.74 3.68 6.39
CA PRO A 199 14.83 3.96 7.35
C PRO A 199 15.92 2.87 7.36
N LEU A 200 16.22 2.25 6.22
CA LEU A 200 17.02 1.02 6.14
C LEU A 200 18.54 1.26 6.21
N ASN A 201 18.98 2.51 6.33
CA ASN A 201 20.37 2.87 6.53
C ASN A 201 20.71 2.90 8.03
N GLU A 202 21.95 2.58 8.40
CA GLU A 202 22.39 2.48 9.80
C GLU A 202 22.22 3.81 10.58
N ASP A 203 22.42 4.94 9.90
CA ASP A 203 22.24 6.29 10.43
C ASP A 203 20.76 6.66 10.68
N GLU A 204 19.82 5.87 10.16
CA GLU A 204 18.37 6.10 10.25
C GLU A 204 17.67 5.10 11.17
N GLY A 205 18.39 4.11 11.70
CA GLY A 205 17.87 3.04 12.55
C GLY A 205 18.21 1.64 12.06
N GLY A 206 18.52 1.48 10.77
CA GLY A 206 19.02 0.23 10.18
C GLY A 206 17.97 -0.86 9.95
N GLY A 207 16.69 -0.54 10.14
CA GLY A 207 15.54 -1.43 9.96
C GLY A 207 14.22 -0.67 10.15
N PRO A 208 13.08 -1.23 9.72
CA PRO A 208 11.79 -0.56 9.80
C PRO A 208 11.07 -0.76 11.14
N CYS A 209 11.50 -1.68 11.99
CA CYS A 209 10.86 -1.91 13.29
C CYS A 209 11.47 -1.01 14.38
N GLU A 210 10.66 -0.52 15.32
CA GLU A 210 11.05 0.35 16.44
C GLU A 210 11.91 1.56 16.02
N VAL A 211 11.54 2.23 14.94
CA VAL A 211 12.38 3.22 14.28
C VAL A 211 11.90 4.67 14.44
N VAL A 212 10.59 4.89 14.49
CA VAL A 212 10.00 6.24 14.51
C VAL A 212 9.66 6.66 15.94
N ALA A 213 10.23 7.77 16.41
CA ALA A 213 9.82 8.35 17.69
C ALA A 213 8.51 9.13 17.53
N VAL A 214 7.50 8.80 18.34
CA VAL A 214 6.19 9.46 18.33
C VAL A 214 5.94 10.13 19.69
N PRO A 215 5.57 11.43 19.74
CA PRO A 215 5.23 12.09 20.99
C PRO A 215 4.14 11.35 21.77
N GLY A 216 4.37 11.15 23.07
CA GLY A 216 3.44 10.43 23.94
C GLY A 216 3.57 8.91 23.92
N GLN A 217 4.41 8.34 23.05
CA GLN A 217 4.76 6.92 23.08
C GLN A 217 6.02 6.66 23.91
N PRO A 218 6.05 5.59 24.72
CA PRO A 218 7.19 5.28 25.59
C PRO A 218 8.39 4.71 24.82
N ALA A 219 8.14 4.12 23.65
CA ALA A 219 9.15 3.53 22.77
C ALA A 219 9.00 4.08 21.36
N LYS A 220 10.03 3.88 20.53
CA LYS A 220 9.90 4.07 19.09
C LYS A 220 8.90 3.05 18.54
N GLN A 221 8.13 3.48 17.55
CA GLN A 221 7.10 2.70 16.89
C GLN A 221 7.67 2.07 15.62
N ASP A 222 7.05 0.99 15.14
CA ASP A 222 7.38 0.43 13.83
C ASP A 222 7.01 1.44 12.73
N LEU A 223 7.69 1.35 11.58
CA LEU A 223 7.43 2.23 10.44
C LEU A 223 5.97 2.12 9.96
N ASN A 224 5.40 0.91 10.03
CA ASN A 224 4.02 0.63 9.65
C ASN A 224 2.98 1.10 10.65
N ASP A 225 3.35 1.44 11.89
CA ASP A 225 2.41 1.97 12.89
C ASP A 225 2.43 3.50 12.93
N VAL A 226 3.24 4.14 12.06
CA VAL A 226 3.28 5.59 11.93
C VAL A 226 2.91 6.01 10.52
N VAL A 227 1.68 6.51 10.40
CA VAL A 227 1.06 6.89 9.12
C VAL A 227 1.74 8.14 8.55
N PRO A 228 2.36 8.05 7.36
CA PRO A 228 3.06 9.15 6.72
C PRO A 228 2.21 10.43 6.53
N PRO A 229 2.81 11.63 6.52
CA PRO A 229 2.08 12.90 6.34
C PRO A 229 1.33 13.03 5.01
N ASN A 230 1.80 12.35 3.96
CA ASN A 230 1.20 12.32 2.64
C ASN A 230 0.03 11.31 2.52
N VAL A 231 -0.33 10.61 3.60
CA VAL A 231 -1.50 9.72 3.66
C VAL A 231 -2.71 10.46 4.26
N GLY A 232 -3.79 10.57 3.47
CA GLY A 232 -5.03 11.25 3.86
C GLY A 232 -5.81 10.52 4.95
N VAL A 233 -6.11 9.24 4.76
CA VAL A 233 -6.86 8.39 5.70
C VAL A 233 -6.09 7.09 5.96
N GLY A 234 -5.90 6.77 7.24
CA GLY A 234 -5.43 5.44 7.66
C GLY A 234 -6.61 4.58 8.10
N LEU A 235 -6.74 3.38 7.53
CA LEU A 235 -7.74 2.37 7.89
C LEU A 235 -7.04 1.14 8.42
N GLU A 236 -7.04 0.99 9.72
CA GLU A 236 -6.32 -0.06 10.45
C GLU A 236 -7.29 -1.18 10.82
N VAL A 237 -7.07 -2.37 10.29
CA VAL A 237 -7.75 -3.59 10.71
C VAL A 237 -6.77 -4.41 11.51
N VAL A 238 -7.20 -4.81 12.70
CA VAL A 238 -6.43 -5.68 13.57
C VAL A 238 -7.13 -7.02 13.70
N SER A 239 -6.40 -8.12 13.49
CA SER A 239 -6.95 -9.47 13.59
C SER A 239 -7.18 -9.86 15.05
N ARG A 240 -7.84 -10.99 15.31
CA ARG A 240 -7.98 -11.54 16.65
C ARG A 240 -6.66 -12.17 17.08
N SER A 241 -6.13 -11.73 18.22
CA SER A 241 -5.00 -12.37 18.89
C SER A 241 -5.19 -13.90 19.02
N PRO A 242 -4.20 -14.71 18.62
CA PRO A 242 -4.24 -16.16 18.83
C PRO A 242 -4.02 -16.47 20.31
N LEU A 243 -5.08 -16.46 21.12
CA LEU A 243 -4.99 -16.87 22.53
C LEU A 243 -4.36 -18.28 22.65
N ASN A 244 -3.26 -18.38 23.41
CA ASN A 244 -2.65 -19.63 23.92
C ASN A 244 -2.03 -20.62 22.92
N LEU A 245 -1.49 -20.18 21.78
CA LEU A 245 -0.69 -21.05 20.91
C LEU A 245 0.69 -20.43 20.64
N ALA A 246 1.62 -20.54 21.58
CA ALA A 246 3.03 -20.36 21.26
C ALA A 246 3.46 -21.44 20.24
N PRO A 247 4.12 -21.09 19.11
CA PRO A 247 4.84 -19.86 18.79
C PRO A 247 4.08 -18.90 17.83
N VAL A 248 2.76 -18.95 17.76
CA VAL A 248 1.91 -18.19 16.82
C VAL A 248 1.62 -16.74 17.28
N ASN A 249 2.01 -16.39 18.51
CA ASN A 249 1.78 -15.07 19.13
C ASN A 249 2.53 -13.89 18.47
N PHE A 250 3.40 -14.12 17.48
CA PHE A 250 4.11 -13.07 16.73
C PHE A 250 3.40 -12.69 15.42
N ILE A 251 2.17 -13.18 15.22
CA ILE A 251 1.37 -13.07 13.99
C ILE A 251 0.14 -12.17 14.22
N HIS A 252 0.29 -11.12 15.02
CA HIS A 252 -0.80 -10.24 15.40
C HIS A 252 -0.27 -8.83 15.62
N ASP A 253 -1.03 -7.86 15.13
CA ASP A 253 -0.80 -6.44 15.37
C ASP A 253 -1.50 -5.99 16.67
N ASP A 254 -0.75 -5.56 17.68
CA ASP A 254 -1.32 -5.01 18.92
C ASP A 254 -1.13 -3.49 19.03
N ASP A 255 -0.43 -2.85 18.10
CA ASP A 255 0.03 -1.46 18.22
C ASP A 255 -0.80 -0.52 17.32
N PRO A 256 -1.47 0.51 17.87
CA PRO A 256 -2.40 1.32 17.07
C PRO A 256 -1.70 2.36 16.21
N ASP A 257 -2.17 2.58 14.98
CA ASP A 257 -1.60 3.55 14.04
C ASP A 257 -1.58 4.98 14.59
N HIS A 258 -0.43 5.65 14.50
CA HIS A 258 -0.20 7.03 14.96
C HIS A 258 0.13 7.97 13.81
N ARG A 259 -0.23 9.25 13.97
CA ARG A 259 0.43 10.34 13.23
C ARG A 259 1.77 10.67 13.87
N LEU A 260 2.66 11.33 13.13
CA LEU A 260 3.97 11.77 13.65
C LEU A 260 3.87 12.71 14.86
N ASP A 261 2.76 13.44 15.01
CA ASP A 261 2.50 14.30 16.15
C ASP A 261 1.84 13.56 17.34
N GLY A 262 1.66 12.24 17.22
CA GLY A 262 0.98 11.38 18.18
C GLY A 262 -0.54 11.37 18.08
N SER A 263 -1.14 12.24 17.26
CA SER A 263 -2.59 12.29 17.10
C SER A 263 -3.14 11.06 16.36
N LYS A 264 -4.45 10.81 16.54
CA LYS A 264 -5.20 9.78 15.79
C LYS A 264 -6.05 10.41 14.66
N THR A 265 -5.63 11.59 14.18
CA THR A 265 -6.43 12.36 13.22
C THR A 265 -6.58 11.61 11.90
N ARG A 266 -7.84 11.37 11.49
CA ARG A 266 -8.20 10.60 10.28
C ARG A 266 -7.59 9.19 10.26
N LEU A 267 -7.34 8.62 11.44
CA LEU A 267 -6.96 7.23 11.62
C LEU A 267 -8.15 6.51 12.23
N PHE A 268 -8.54 5.38 11.63
CA PHE A 268 -9.69 4.60 12.07
C PHE A 268 -9.24 3.17 12.26
N ARG A 269 -9.55 2.60 13.42
CA ARG A 269 -9.17 1.22 13.78
C ARG A 269 -10.39 0.33 13.92
N PHE A 270 -10.27 -0.92 13.50
CA PHE A 270 -11.26 -1.98 13.67
C PHE A 270 -10.62 -3.25 14.18
N GLN A 271 -11.15 -3.76 15.29
CA GLN A 271 -10.76 -5.04 15.85
C GLN A 271 -11.64 -6.15 15.25
N SER A 272 -11.08 -6.95 14.35
CA SER A 272 -11.74 -8.11 13.78
C SER A 272 -11.75 -9.30 14.76
N ARG A 273 -12.71 -10.21 14.54
CA ARG A 273 -12.79 -11.52 15.21
C ARG A 273 -12.06 -12.61 14.43
N GLU A 274 -11.62 -12.27 13.23
CA GLU A 274 -10.95 -13.16 12.27
C GLU A 274 -9.46 -13.26 12.61
N ASP A 275 -8.82 -14.37 12.25
CA ASP A 275 -7.37 -14.49 12.41
C ASP A 275 -6.59 -13.66 11.37
N HIS A 276 -5.27 -13.63 11.52
CA HIS A 276 -4.36 -12.91 10.64
C HIS A 276 -4.62 -13.15 9.14
N SER A 277 -4.87 -14.40 8.73
CA SER A 277 -5.19 -14.63 7.32
C SER A 277 -6.65 -14.28 6.98
N GLY A 278 -7.57 -14.52 7.90
CA GLY A 278 -9.01 -14.33 7.73
C GLY A 278 -9.41 -12.89 7.43
N VAL A 279 -8.69 -11.89 7.96
CA VAL A 279 -9.01 -10.47 7.70
C VAL A 279 -8.94 -10.08 6.22
N THR A 280 -8.22 -10.86 5.41
CA THR A 280 -8.06 -10.60 3.97
C THR A 280 -9.17 -11.20 3.09
N ALA A 281 -10.07 -12.03 3.61
CA ALA A 281 -11.12 -12.59 2.76
C ALA A 281 -12.11 -11.48 2.31
N GLN A 282 -12.53 -11.48 1.04
CA GLN A 282 -13.40 -10.44 0.46
C GLN A 282 -14.70 -10.26 1.28
N GLY A 283 -15.25 -11.37 1.76
CA GLY A 283 -16.45 -11.42 2.60
C GLY A 283 -16.18 -11.40 4.10
N SER A 284 -15.00 -10.96 4.55
CA SER A 284 -14.62 -10.89 5.95
C SER A 284 -15.35 -9.75 6.67
N ASP A 285 -15.44 -9.81 8.01
CA ASP A 285 -15.91 -8.68 8.83
C ASP A 285 -14.98 -7.47 8.64
N ALA A 286 -13.66 -7.74 8.58
CA ALA A 286 -12.64 -6.75 8.27
C ALA A 286 -12.91 -6.01 6.95
N MET A 287 -13.06 -6.72 5.83
CA MET A 287 -13.23 -6.10 4.52
C MET A 287 -14.59 -5.42 4.37
N ARG A 288 -15.65 -5.95 5.02
CA ARG A 288 -16.92 -5.22 5.13
C ARG A 288 -16.74 -3.86 5.80
N TRP A 289 -15.97 -3.82 6.90
CA TRP A 289 -15.69 -2.56 7.58
C TRP A 289 -14.87 -1.61 6.71
N VAL A 290 -13.82 -2.09 6.04
CA VAL A 290 -13.00 -1.29 5.11
C VAL A 290 -13.86 -0.66 4.01
N VAL A 291 -14.66 -1.47 3.32
CA VAL A 291 -15.59 -1.00 2.27
C VAL A 291 -16.55 0.06 2.81
N ALA A 292 -17.12 -0.16 4.00
CA ALA A 292 -17.98 0.82 4.64
C ALA A 292 -17.25 2.14 4.97
N GLN A 293 -15.97 2.07 5.39
CA GLN A 293 -15.20 3.28 5.67
C GLN A 293 -14.90 4.09 4.41
N ILE A 294 -14.59 3.41 3.29
CA ILE A 294 -14.36 4.05 1.98
C ILE A 294 -15.65 4.75 1.53
N ARG A 295 -16.79 4.05 1.50
CA ARG A 295 -18.09 4.65 1.10
C ARG A 295 -18.50 5.86 1.94
N ALA A 296 -18.12 5.90 3.21
CA ALA A 296 -18.49 6.98 4.11
C ALA A 296 -17.61 8.25 3.99
N ARG A 297 -16.49 8.17 3.28
CA ARG A 297 -15.44 9.22 3.28
C ARG A 297 -15.02 9.70 1.88
N ASP A 298 -15.47 9.01 0.84
CA ASP A 298 -15.41 9.48 -0.54
C ASP A 298 -16.52 10.49 -0.85
#